data_AF-A0A4Y9LSH8-F1
#
_entry.id   AF-A0A4Y9LSH8-F1
#
_cell.length_a   1.000
_cell.length_b   1.000
_cell.length_c   1.000
_cell.angle_alpha   90.00
_cell.angle_beta   90.00
_cell.angle_gamma   90.00
#
_symmetry.space_group_name_H-M   'P 1'
#
loop_
_entity.id
_entity.type
_entity.pdbx_description
1 polymer ?
#
loop_
_entity_poly.entity_id
_entity_poly.type
_entity_poly.pdbx_seq_one_letter_code
_entity_poly.pdbx_strand_id
1 'polypeptide(L)' 'MRAQQIPAETIQGMLAAQIRAQGFTCEKPLGAKKNARLSQPDRDVWLLKCSNAWFRITRVPDMAAKVEPLP' A
#
# COMPACT_ATOMS: atom_id res chain seq x y z
N MET A 1 -27.93 2.20 9.58
CA MET A 1 -26.66 2.96 9.53
C MET A 1 -25.64 2.12 8.79
N ARG A 2 -25.02 2.61 7.71
CA ARG A 2 -24.00 1.87 6.97
C ARG A 2 -22.85 1.57 7.93
N ALA A 3 -22.65 0.31 8.27
CA ALA A 3 -21.44 -0.14 8.95
C ALA A 3 -20.29 0.17 8.01
N GLN A 4 -19.67 1.33 8.19
CA GLN A 4 -18.34 1.57 7.67
C GLN A 4 -17.48 0.54 8.38
N GLN A 5 -17.24 -0.58 7.71
CA GLN A 5 -16.15 -1.48 8.07
C GLN A 5 -14.91 -0.61 8.05
N ILE A 6 -14.51 -0.09 9.22
CA ILE A 6 -13.15 0.34 9.48
C ILE A 6 -12.34 -0.87 9.01
N PRO A 7 -11.61 -0.82 7.89
CA PRO A 7 -10.89 -1.99 7.44
C PRO A 7 -9.98 -2.35 8.59
N ALA A 8 -10.28 -3.48 9.24
CA ALA A 8 -9.43 -4.08 10.25
C ALA A 8 -7.98 -4.04 9.73
N GLU A 9 -7.04 -3.87 10.66
CA GLU A 9 -5.60 -3.60 10.54
C GLU A 9 -4.85 -4.54 9.58
N THR A 10 -5.28 -4.61 8.34
CA THR A 10 -4.74 -5.44 7.28
C THR A 10 -3.68 -4.63 6.57
N ILE A 11 -2.61 -5.31 6.16
CA ILE A 11 -1.50 -4.65 5.48
C ILE A 11 -1.98 -3.87 4.25
N GLN A 12 -2.90 -4.42 3.45
CA GLN A 12 -3.46 -3.71 2.29
C GLN A 12 -4.28 -2.48 2.68
N GLY A 13 -5.02 -2.51 3.79
CA GLY A 13 -5.78 -1.37 4.29
C GLY A 13 -4.87 -0.24 4.73
N MET A 14 -3.83 -0.56 5.51
CA MET A 14 -2.82 0.38 5.97
C MET A 14 -2.04 1.00 4.80
N LEU A 15 -1.56 0.18 3.86
CA LEU A 15 -0.85 0.67 2.68
C LEU A 15 -1.74 1.55 1.81
N ALA A 16 -3.02 1.18 1.62
CA ALA A 16 -3.96 1.99 0.85
C ALA A 16 -4.24 3.34 1.53
N ALA A 17 -4.41 3.37 2.86
CA ALA A 17 -4.56 4.62 3.61
C ALA A 17 -3.31 5.50 3.47
N GLN A 18 -2.12 4.90 3.57
CA GLN A 18 -0.85 5.60 3.43
C GLN A 18 -0.70 6.27 2.06
N ILE A 19 -0.94 5.54 0.96
CA ILE A 19 -0.73 6.12 -0.38
C ILE A 19 -1.81 7.16 -0.73
N ARG A 20 -3.03 7.03 -0.18
CA ARG A 20 -4.07 8.07 -0.32
C ARG A 20 -3.67 9.37 0.36
N ALA A 21 -3.05 9.30 1.54
CA ALA A 21 -2.52 10.48 2.22
C ALA A 21 -1.42 11.18 1.42
N GLN A 22 -0.79 10.48 0.47
CA GLN A 22 0.21 11.03 -0.45
C GLN A 22 -0.38 11.46 -1.82
N GLY A 23 -1.70 11.37 -1.99
CA GLY A 23 -2.40 11.78 -3.22
C GLY A 23 -2.62 10.67 -4.26
N PHE A 24 -2.31 9.41 -3.95
CA PHE A 24 -2.59 8.29 -4.85
C PHE A 24 -3.99 7.70 -4.63
N THR A 25 -4.76 7.57 -5.70
CA THR A 25 -6.10 6.99 -5.64
C THR A 25 -6.05 5.46 -5.67
N CYS A 26 -6.17 4.83 -4.50
CA CYS A 26 -6.55 3.43 -4.36
C CYS A 26 -8.01 3.35 -3.93
N GLU A 27 -8.92 2.84 -4.75
CA GLU A 27 -10.33 2.75 -4.35
C GLU A 27 -10.55 1.62 -3.35
N LYS A 28 -10.63 0.38 -3.84
CA LYS A 28 -10.79 -0.81 -3.01
C LYS A 28 -9.47 -1.58 -2.95
N PRO A 29 -8.79 -1.65 -1.78
CA PRO A 29 -7.60 -2.50 -1.65
C PRO A 29 -8.03 -3.98 -1.74
N LEU A 30 -7.53 -4.67 -2.76
CA LEU A 30 -7.82 -6.09 -3.02
C LEU A 30 -6.79 -7.03 -2.40
N GLY A 31 -5.56 -6.55 -2.19
CA GLY A 31 -4.53 -7.32 -1.51
C GLY A 31 -3.17 -6.63 -1.54
N ALA A 32 -2.30 -7.05 -0.63
CA ALA A 32 -0.90 -6.59 -0.57
C ALA A 32 0.01 -7.80 -0.45
N LYS A 33 1.14 -7.76 -1.17
CA LYS A 33 2.19 -8.79 -1.09
C LYS A 33 3.54 -8.13 -0.92
N LYS A 34 4.34 -8.62 0.04
CA LYS A 34 5.72 -8.18 0.19
C LYS A 34 6.53 -8.72 -0.99
N ASN A 35 7.26 -7.84 -1.66
CA ASN A 35 8.22 -8.21 -2.69
C ASN A 35 9.56 -8.55 -2.02
N ALA A 36 9.71 -9.81 -1.60
CA ALA A 36 10.90 -10.28 -0.90
C ALA A 36 12.19 -10.10 -1.70
N ARG A 37 12.13 -10.17 -3.04
CA ARG A 37 13.29 -9.99 -3.92
C ARG A 37 13.83 -8.55 -3.90
N LEU A 38 12.96 -7.56 -3.72
CA LEU A 38 13.36 -6.15 -3.68
C LEU A 38 13.46 -5.59 -2.25
N SER A 39 13.02 -6.36 -1.25
CA SER A 39 13.12 -5.98 0.15
C SER A 39 14.51 -6.31 0.70
N GLN A 40 15.00 -5.48 1.61
CA GLN A 40 16.28 -5.56 2.30
C GLN A 40 16.06 -5.31 3.80
N PRO A 41 17.05 -5.57 4.68
CA PRO A 41 16.88 -5.38 6.13
C PRO A 41 16.38 -3.99 6.55
N ASP A 42 16.76 -2.94 5.81
CA ASP A 42 16.42 -1.54 6.04
C ASP A 42 15.34 -1.00 5.07
N ARG A 43 14.78 -1.85 4.20
CA ARG A 43 13.84 -1.43 3.17
C ARG A 43 12.80 -2.49 2.88
N ASP A 44 11.54 -2.12 3.05
CA ASP A 44 10.41 -2.97 2.68
C ASP A 44 9.79 -2.53 1.35
N VAL A 45 9.63 -3.47 0.43
CA VAL A 45 8.92 -3.24 -0.83
C VAL A 45 7.64 -4.05 -0.86
N TRP A 46 6.51 -3.38 -1.09
CA TRP A 46 5.17 -3.96 -1.15
C TRP A 46 4.56 -3.75 -2.52
N LEU A 47 3.83 -4.75 -3.00
CA LEU A 47 2.95 -4.66 -4.16
C LEU A 47 1.50 -4.59 -3.63
N LEU A 48 0.88 -3.43 -3.79
CA LEU A 48 -0.51 -3.21 -3.42
C LEU A 48 -1.39 -3.29 -4.68
N LYS A 49 -2.37 -4.18 -4.65
CA LYS A 49 -3.40 -4.29 -5.67
C LYS A 49 -4.67 -3.58 -5.19
N CYS A 50 -5.14 -2.61 -5.97
CA CYS A 50 -6.44 -1.97 -5.79
C CYS A 50 -7.38 -2.39 -6.93
N SER A 51 -8.68 -2.08 -6.82
CA SER A 51 -9.65 -2.34 -7.88
C SER A 51 -9.35 -1.60 -9.18
N ASN A 52 -8.72 -0.42 -9.07
CA ASN A 52 -8.48 0.51 -10.16
C ASN A 52 -7.00 0.61 -10.59
N ALA A 53 -6.07 0.12 -9.77
CA ALA A 53 -4.64 0.35 -9.97
C ALA A 53 -3.76 -0.65 -9.19
N TRP A 54 -2.50 -0.74 -9.59
CA TRP A 54 -1.46 -1.47 -8.87
C TRP A 54 -0.34 -0.51 -8.50
N PHE A 55 0.22 -0.69 -7.31
CA PHE A 55 1.27 0.18 -6.79
C PHE A 55 2.44 -0.64 -6.25
N ARG A 56 3.65 -0.18 -6.53
CA ARG A 56 4.85 -0.55 -5.79
C ARG A 56 5.11 0.49 -4.72
N ILE A 57 5.14 0.07 -3.47
CA ILE A 57 5.35 0.91 -2.32
C ILE A 57 6.68 0.52 -1.70
N THR A 58 7.63 1.45 -1.66
CA THR A 58 8.90 1.30 -0.96
C THR A 58 8.81 2.06 0.36
N ARG A 59 9.08 1.36 1.47
CA ARG A 59 9.19 1.92 2.81
C ARG A 59 10.64 1.80 3.28
N VAL A 60 11.23 2.93 3.64
CA VAL A 60 12.52 3.04 4.32
C VAL A 60 12.24 3.74 5.65
N PRO A 61 12.84 3.31 6.78
CA PRO A 61 12.74 4.03 8.04
C PRO A 61 13.05 5.53 7.87
N ASP A 62 12.37 6.36 8.65
CA ASP A 62 12.57 7.82 8.69
C ASP A 62 12.32 8.58 7.38
N MET A 63 11.76 7.91 6.37
CA MET A 63 11.37 8.52 5.09
C MET A 63 9.89 8.29 4.79
N ALA A 64 9.27 9.24 4.08
CA ALA A 64 7.98 9.01 3.47
C ALA A 64 8.07 7.84 2.48
N ALA A 65 7.05 6.98 2.43
CA ALA A 65 7.08 5.86 1.50
C ALA A 65 7.08 6.36 0.06
N LYS A 66 7.97 5.81 -0.76
CA LYS A 66 7.98 6.05 -2.21
C LYS A 66 6.91 5.18 -2.86
N VAL A 67 5.99 5.78 -3.59
CA VAL A 67 4.89 5.09 -4.26
C VAL A 67 5.05 5.24 -5.77
N GLU A 68 5.02 4.12 -6.49
CA GLU A 68 5.16 4.06 -7.93
C GLU A 68 3.97 3.27 -8.51
N PRO A 69 3.14 3.87 -9.37
CA PRO A 69 2.13 3.14 -10.12
C PRO A 69 2.79 2.08 -11.01
N LEU A 70 2.14 0.92 -11.13
CA LEU A 70 2.56 -0.15 -12.02
C LEU A 70 1.61 -0.21 -13.23
N PRO A 71 2.15 -0.46 -14.45
CA PRO A 71 1.34 -0.68 -15.65
C PRO A 71 0.52 -1.98 -15.58
#